data_AF-A0A815P2P1-F1
#
_entry.id   AF-A0A815P2P1-F1
#
_cell.length_a   1.000
_cell.length_b   1.000
_cell.length_c   1.000
_cell.angle_alpha   90.00
_cell.angle_beta   90.00
_cell.angle_gamma   90.00
#
_symmetry.space_group_name_H-M   'P 1'
#
loop_
_entity.id
_entity.type
_entity.pdbx_description
1 polymer ?
#
loop_
_entity_poly.entity_id
_entity_poly.type
_entity_poly.pdbx_seq_one_letter_code
_entity_poly.pdbx_strand_id
1 'polypeptide(L)'
;MNLNEKDCSDDNKNKSFVIINQKGIDSLSFNVLTKDGILALRRAKHRNMERLTLTYDDGAMNLLENLTKEYFGFAEDSEEKFTFVEGYKNPKSVTILLKGSTKYLLNQLKDILYLSVVYVKHDLKRVGHYVLHLNPTTIALIAFCLGCIIPSDDAFEIVTHQVLTQYKKQVKDRARLGVQTFAESLLIIPKSITQNTGHNQQETIVKFQ
;
A
#
# COMPACT_ATOMS: atom_id res chain seq x y z
N MET A 1 -6.42 38.72 -18.21
CA MET A 1 -7.31 37.66 -18.72
C MET A 1 -8.19 37.21 -17.57
N ASN A 2 -9.48 37.52 -17.61
CA ASN A 2 -10.45 37.20 -16.56
C ASN A 2 -10.89 35.75 -16.74
N LEU A 3 -10.32 34.85 -15.94
CA LEU A 3 -10.70 33.42 -15.87
C LEU A 3 -11.98 33.20 -15.03
N ASN A 4 -12.53 34.23 -14.40
CA ASN A 4 -13.55 34.07 -13.35
C ASN A 4 -15.00 34.07 -13.85
N GLU A 5 -15.29 34.46 -15.11
CA GLU A 5 -16.68 34.69 -15.53
C GLU A 5 -17.21 33.72 -16.59
N LYS A 6 -16.36 33.02 -17.36
CA LYS A 6 -16.82 32.17 -18.47
C LYS A 6 -16.84 30.67 -18.20
N ASP A 7 -16.24 30.21 -17.10
CA ASP A 7 -16.08 28.78 -16.83
C ASP A 7 -16.91 28.26 -15.63
N CYS A 8 -17.65 29.14 -14.95
CA CYS A 8 -18.53 28.80 -13.81
C CYS A 8 -20.03 28.86 -14.13
N SER A 9 -20.42 29.06 -15.39
CA SER A 9 -21.82 29.30 -15.77
C SER A 9 -22.55 28.03 -16.19
N ASP A 10 -22.46 26.94 -15.43
CA ASP A 10 -23.45 25.86 -15.48
C ASP A 10 -23.52 25.18 -14.10
N ASP A 11 -24.69 25.37 -13.49
CA ASP A 11 -25.25 24.75 -12.29
C ASP A 11 -24.73 25.17 -10.90
N ASN A 12 -25.58 25.98 -10.26
CA ASN A 12 -25.70 26.33 -8.83
C ASN A 12 -25.11 25.31 -7.83
N LYS A 13 -23.81 25.47 -7.53
CA LYS A 13 -23.17 25.22 -6.22
C LYS A 13 -21.81 25.92 -6.23
N ASN A 14 -21.49 26.62 -5.15
CA ASN A 14 -20.24 27.36 -4.92
C ASN A 14 -18.97 26.59 -5.36
N LYS A 15 -18.55 26.73 -6.62
CA LYS A 15 -17.26 26.22 -7.09
C LYS A 15 -16.23 27.31 -6.86
N SER A 16 -15.56 27.26 -5.72
CA SER A 16 -14.39 28.09 -5.42
C SER A 16 -13.16 27.49 -6.08
N PHE A 17 -12.37 28.32 -6.74
CA PHE A 17 -11.09 27.89 -7.30
C PHE A 17 -10.06 27.73 -6.17
N VAL A 18 -9.25 26.67 -6.23
CA VAL A 18 -8.18 26.41 -5.24
C VAL A 18 -6.84 26.44 -5.95
N ILE A 19 -5.94 27.30 -5.49
CA ILE A 19 -4.57 27.41 -6.00
C ILE A 19 -3.63 26.77 -4.99
N ILE A 20 -2.85 25.77 -5.45
CA ILE A 20 -1.83 25.11 -4.62
C ILE A 20 -0.46 25.43 -5.21
N ASN A 21 0.35 26.19 -4.46
CA ASN A 21 1.70 26.56 -4.91
C ASN A 21 2.78 25.99 -3.98
N GLN A 22 3.82 25.39 -4.56
CA GLN A 22 5.03 24.98 -3.83
C GLN A 22 5.77 26.20 -3.26
N LYS A 23 5.81 27.31 -4.04
CA LYS A 23 6.47 28.55 -3.63
C LYS A 23 5.52 29.41 -2.78
N GLY A 24 6.10 30.43 -2.15
CA GLY A 24 5.31 31.46 -1.48
C GLY A 24 4.54 32.31 -2.49
N ILE A 25 3.40 32.83 -2.05
CA ILE A 25 2.66 33.89 -2.74
C ILE A 25 2.94 35.18 -1.97
N ASP A 26 3.17 36.28 -2.68
CA ASP A 26 3.35 37.59 -2.06
C ASP A 26 2.08 38.05 -1.32
N SER A 27 2.26 38.86 -0.28
CA SER A 27 1.15 39.30 0.58
C SER A 27 0.10 40.12 -0.17
N LEU A 28 0.49 40.94 -1.15
CA LEU A 28 -0.45 41.73 -1.95
C LEU A 28 -1.30 40.83 -2.84
N SER A 29 -0.66 39.87 -3.51
CA SER A 29 -1.35 38.92 -4.39
C SER A 29 -2.30 37.99 -3.62
N PHE A 30 -1.89 37.58 -2.42
CA PHE A 30 -2.74 36.77 -1.53
C PHE A 30 -4.02 37.51 -1.12
N ASN A 31 -3.92 38.81 -0.86
CA ASN A 31 -5.09 39.63 -0.52
C ASN A 31 -6.03 39.81 -1.71
N VAL A 32 -5.51 39.88 -2.94
CA VAL A 32 -6.34 39.91 -4.16
C VAL A 32 -7.11 38.59 -4.31
N LEU A 33 -6.41 37.46 -4.19
CA LEU A 33 -7.04 36.13 -4.28
C LEU A 33 -8.11 35.91 -3.19
N THR A 34 -7.84 36.37 -1.97
CA THR A 34 -8.82 36.29 -0.87
C THR A 34 -10.05 37.16 -1.12
N LYS A 35 -9.87 38.36 -1.69
CA LYS A 35 -11.00 39.25 -2.07
C LYS A 35 -11.86 38.63 -3.16
N ASP A 36 -11.25 37.91 -4.08
CA ASP A 36 -11.92 37.20 -5.16
C ASP A 36 -12.53 35.85 -4.72
N GLY A 37 -12.41 35.49 -3.43
CA GLY A 37 -12.96 34.25 -2.89
C GLY A 37 -12.23 32.97 -3.33
N ILE A 38 -10.98 33.11 -3.79
CA ILE A 38 -10.14 31.99 -4.25
C ILE A 38 -9.27 31.50 -3.09
N LEU A 39 -9.34 30.20 -2.77
CA LEU A 39 -8.51 29.60 -1.73
C LEU A 39 -7.09 29.40 -2.25
N ALA A 40 -6.10 30.07 -1.65
CA ALA A 40 -4.71 30.00 -2.08
C ALA A 40 -3.80 29.36 -1.01
N LEU A 41 -3.39 28.12 -1.23
CA LEU A 41 -2.40 27.42 -0.41
C LEU A 41 -0.98 27.85 -0.77
N ARG A 42 -0.40 28.68 0.10
CA ARG A 42 1.01 29.11 0.03
C ARG A 42 1.96 28.07 0.62
N ARG A 43 3.10 27.85 -0.03
CA ARG A 43 4.20 26.99 0.48
C ARG A 43 3.79 25.53 0.73
N ALA A 44 3.18 24.89 -0.26
CA ALA A 44 2.98 23.44 -0.23
C ALA A 44 4.32 22.70 -0.19
N LYS A 45 4.42 21.67 0.66
CA LYS A 45 5.64 20.87 0.78
C LYS A 45 5.89 20.11 -0.54
N HIS A 46 7.15 20.08 -1.00
CA HIS A 46 7.51 19.42 -2.27
C HIS A 46 6.99 17.98 -2.37
N ARG A 47 7.11 17.18 -1.30
CA ARG A 47 6.59 15.80 -1.23
C ARG A 47 5.08 15.69 -1.46
N ASN A 48 4.30 16.71 -1.10
CA ASN A 48 2.86 16.73 -1.35
C ASN A 48 2.56 17.10 -2.80
N MET A 49 3.34 18.02 -3.38
CA MET A 49 3.21 18.38 -4.80
C MET A 49 3.57 17.22 -5.73
N GLU A 50 4.61 16.44 -5.41
CA GLU A 50 4.94 15.21 -6.13
C GLU A 50 3.76 14.22 -6.12
N ARG A 51 3.05 14.10 -5.00
CA ARG A 51 1.88 13.22 -4.87
C ARG A 51 0.66 13.74 -5.64
N LEU A 52 0.41 15.04 -5.59
CA LEU A 52 -0.67 15.66 -6.38
C LEU A 52 -0.40 15.49 -7.88
N THR A 53 0.85 15.60 -8.31
CA THR A 53 1.21 15.36 -9.72
C THR A 53 0.90 13.93 -10.17
N LEU A 54 0.81 12.96 -9.25
CA LEU A 54 0.43 11.59 -9.58
C LEU A 54 -1.09 11.38 -9.60
N THR A 55 -1.89 12.24 -8.95
CA THR A 55 -3.35 12.16 -9.05
C THR A 55 -3.86 12.72 -10.37
N TYR A 56 -3.09 13.63 -10.98
CA TYR A 56 -3.29 14.09 -12.34
C TYR A 56 -2.48 13.21 -13.30
N ASP A 57 -3.00 12.95 -14.49
CA ASP A 57 -2.25 12.24 -15.54
C ASP A 57 -1.26 13.16 -16.27
N ASP A 58 -1.24 14.45 -15.92
CA ASP A 58 -0.40 15.45 -16.52
C ASP A 58 0.47 16.15 -15.47
N GLY A 59 1.70 16.47 -15.86
CA GLY A 59 2.77 16.86 -14.95
C GLY A 59 2.53 18.15 -14.17
N ALA A 60 3.43 18.46 -13.24
CA ALA A 60 3.41 19.73 -12.52
C ALA A 60 3.54 20.92 -13.50
N MET A 61 2.55 21.81 -13.49
CA MET A 61 2.51 22.95 -14.39
C MET A 61 3.37 24.10 -13.86
N ASN A 62 4.24 24.64 -14.72
CA ASN A 62 5.11 25.77 -14.38
C ASN A 62 4.59 27.12 -14.90
N LEU A 63 3.71 27.10 -15.90
CA LEU A 63 3.14 28.30 -16.53
C LEU A 63 1.61 28.29 -16.41
N LEU A 64 1.02 29.47 -16.19
CA LEU A 64 -0.44 29.66 -16.13
C LEU A 64 -1.13 29.46 -17.48
N GLU A 65 -0.41 29.62 -18.59
CA GLU A 65 -0.99 29.53 -19.93
C GLU A 65 -1.35 28.10 -20.35
N ASN A 66 -0.81 27.09 -19.65
CA ASN A 66 -1.06 25.68 -19.92
C ASN A 66 -2.24 25.11 -19.13
N LEU A 67 -3.06 25.94 -18.47
CA LEU A 67 -4.20 25.50 -17.68
C LEU A 67 -5.38 25.11 -18.59
N THR A 68 -5.64 23.81 -18.73
CA THR A 68 -6.88 23.28 -19.36
C THR A 68 -7.88 22.80 -18.30
N LYS A 69 -9.15 22.69 -18.71
CA LYS A 69 -10.28 22.30 -17.83
C LYS A 69 -10.20 20.88 -17.26
N GLU A 70 -9.25 20.08 -17.73
CA GLU A 70 -9.07 18.70 -17.30
C GLU A 70 -8.29 18.60 -15.97
N TYR A 71 -7.63 19.69 -15.53
CA TYR A 71 -6.87 19.74 -14.28
C TYR A 71 -7.68 20.19 -13.05
N PHE A 72 -8.97 20.48 -13.20
CA PHE A 72 -9.78 20.88 -12.06
C PHE A 72 -10.15 19.65 -11.22
N GLY A 73 -9.63 19.60 -9.98
CA GLY A 73 -10.06 18.67 -8.96
C GLY A 73 -11.05 19.29 -7.98
N PHE A 74 -11.77 18.45 -7.24
CA PHE A 74 -12.60 18.90 -6.13
C PHE A 74 -11.75 18.88 -4.85
N ALA A 75 -11.74 19.98 -4.13
CA ALA A 75 -11.15 20.04 -2.81
C ALA A 75 -12.25 20.37 -1.81
N GLU A 76 -12.36 19.55 -0.77
CA GLU A 76 -13.26 19.81 0.35
C GLU A 76 -12.42 20.29 1.54
N ASP A 77 -12.79 21.46 2.05
CA ASP A 77 -12.21 21.96 3.28
C ASP A 77 -12.87 21.26 4.46
N SER A 78 -12.07 20.56 5.28
CA SER A 78 -12.53 20.07 6.58
C SER A 78 -12.19 21.09 7.68
N GLU A 79 -12.87 20.99 8.82
CA GLU A 79 -12.69 21.88 9.98
C GLU A 79 -11.29 21.84 10.63
N GLU A 80 -10.42 20.90 10.24
CA GLU A 80 -9.04 20.83 10.68
C GLU A 80 -8.07 21.52 9.69
N LYS A 81 -6.81 21.75 10.11
CA LYS A 81 -5.74 22.44 9.34
C LYS A 81 -5.32 21.74 8.02
N PHE A 82 -6.15 20.85 7.48
CA PHE A 82 -5.89 20.04 6.30
C PHE A 82 -6.97 20.29 5.25
N THR A 83 -6.53 20.52 4.02
CA THR A 83 -7.39 20.52 2.83
C THR A 83 -7.31 19.14 2.20
N PHE A 84 -8.47 18.50 1.99
CA PHE A 84 -8.55 17.23 1.29
C PHE A 84 -8.83 17.50 -0.19
N VAL A 85 -8.15 16.77 -1.05
CA VAL A 85 -8.36 16.86 -2.50
C VAL A 85 -8.90 15.50 -2.95
N GLU A 86 -10.15 15.47 -3.37
CA GLU A 86 -10.93 14.27 -3.65
C GLU A 86 -11.61 14.35 -5.04
N GLY A 87 -12.27 13.28 -5.46
CA GLY A 87 -13.08 13.30 -6.69
C GLY A 87 -12.33 13.02 -8.00
N TYR A 88 -11.13 12.42 -7.96
CA TYR A 88 -10.44 11.95 -9.16
C TYR A 88 -10.93 10.57 -9.59
N LYS A 89 -11.11 10.38 -10.90
CA LYS A 89 -11.53 9.10 -11.49
C LYS A 89 -10.48 7.99 -11.35
N ASN A 90 -9.19 8.34 -11.35
CA ASN A 90 -8.09 7.36 -11.26
C ASN A 90 -6.87 7.90 -10.47
N PRO A 91 -6.95 8.00 -9.14
CA PRO A 91 -5.85 8.53 -8.34
C PRO A 91 -4.71 7.51 -8.21
N LYS A 92 -3.53 7.80 -8.76
CA LYS A 92 -2.31 6.97 -8.54
C LYS A 92 -1.63 7.25 -7.20
N SER A 93 -2.01 8.34 -6.52
CA SER A 93 -1.55 8.66 -5.16
C SER A 93 -2.74 8.80 -4.22
N VAL A 94 -2.63 8.13 -3.07
CA VAL A 94 -3.63 8.17 -2.00
C VAL A 94 -2.95 8.56 -0.69
N THR A 95 -3.67 9.27 0.16
CA THR A 95 -3.20 9.65 1.50
C THR A 95 -4.14 9.05 2.53
N ILE A 96 -3.58 8.35 3.52
CA ILE A 96 -4.32 7.81 4.65
C ILE A 96 -4.08 8.74 5.84
N LEU A 97 -5.14 9.37 6.35
CA LEU A 97 -5.06 10.17 7.57
C LEU A 97 -5.37 9.30 8.79
N LEU A 98 -4.44 9.26 9.74
CA LEU A 98 -4.61 8.55 11.00
C LEU A 98 -4.95 9.54 12.12
N LYS A 99 -6.13 9.38 12.70
CA LYS A 99 -6.57 10.11 13.90
C LYS A 99 -6.53 9.17 15.10
N GLY A 100 -6.03 9.67 16.23
CA GLY A 100 -5.84 8.87 17.43
C GLY A 100 -5.57 9.73 18.65
N SER A 101 -5.94 9.24 19.83
CA SER A 101 -5.87 9.98 21.09
C SER A 101 -4.44 10.20 21.60
N THR A 102 -3.52 9.29 21.29
CA THR A 102 -2.14 9.32 21.80
C THR A 102 -1.13 9.07 20.67
N LYS A 103 -0.03 9.82 20.68
CA LYS A 103 1.05 9.72 19.68
C LYS A 103 1.69 8.33 19.61
N TYR A 104 1.78 7.62 20.73
CA TYR A 104 2.32 6.26 20.79
C TYR A 104 1.53 5.28 19.93
N LEU A 105 0.19 5.26 20.10
CA LEU A 105 -0.71 4.40 19.32
C LEU A 105 -0.67 4.78 17.83
N LEU A 106 -0.61 6.08 17.52
CA LEU A 106 -0.49 6.55 16.14
C LEU A 106 0.78 6.05 15.44
N ASN A 107 1.91 6.00 16.15
CA ASN A 107 3.15 5.46 15.59
C ASN A 107 3.04 3.95 15.34
N GLN A 108 2.47 3.20 16.28
CA GLN A 108 2.25 1.76 16.08
C GLN A 108 1.32 1.47 14.89
N LEU A 109 0.20 2.20 14.79
CA LEU A 109 -0.74 2.07 13.67
C LEU A 109 -0.08 2.42 12.33
N LYS A 110 0.75 3.47 12.31
CA LYS A 110 1.52 3.84 11.12
C LYS A 110 2.45 2.72 10.67
N ASP A 111 3.16 2.08 11.61
CA ASP A 111 4.08 0.99 11.29
C ASP A 111 3.31 -0.25 10.77
N ILE A 112 2.19 -0.61 11.42
CA ILE A 112 1.32 -1.71 10.99
C ILE A 112 0.77 -1.47 9.58
N LEU A 113 0.25 -0.27 9.31
CA LEU A 113 -0.29 0.08 7.99
C LEU A 113 0.79 0.09 6.91
N TYR A 114 1.99 0.57 7.25
CA TYR A 114 3.12 0.54 6.34
C TYR A 114 3.47 -0.90 5.94
N LEU A 115 3.56 -1.81 6.92
CA LEU A 115 3.82 -3.23 6.67
C LEU A 115 2.72 -3.86 5.79
N SER A 116 1.46 -3.57 6.08
CA SER A 116 0.32 -4.09 5.30
C SER A 116 0.36 -3.65 3.83
N VAL A 117 0.60 -2.36 3.57
CA VAL A 117 0.70 -1.85 2.18
C VAL A 117 1.90 -2.43 1.45
N VAL A 118 3.03 -2.61 2.15
CA VAL A 118 4.22 -3.25 1.58
C VAL A 118 3.94 -4.71 1.23
N TYR A 119 3.23 -5.45 2.09
CA TYR A 119 2.86 -6.84 1.84
C TYR A 119 2.00 -6.98 0.57
N VAL A 120 0.92 -6.21 0.47
CA VAL A 120 0.05 -6.20 -0.73
C VAL A 120 0.83 -5.84 -1.99
N LYS A 121 1.75 -4.88 -1.90
CA LYS A 121 2.62 -4.51 -3.03
C LYS A 121 3.57 -5.64 -3.43
N HIS A 122 4.11 -6.39 -2.48
CA HIS A 122 4.98 -7.52 -2.76
C HIS A 122 4.21 -8.70 -3.36
N ASP A 123 3.01 -8.98 -2.86
CA ASP A 123 2.14 -10.02 -3.41
C ASP A 123 1.76 -9.72 -4.85
N LEU A 124 1.33 -8.49 -5.13
CA LEU A 124 0.97 -8.08 -6.48
C LEU A 124 2.16 -8.18 -7.46
N LYS A 125 3.39 -7.93 -7.00
CA LYS A 125 4.60 -8.07 -7.81
C LYS A 125 5.05 -9.53 -8.00
N ARG A 126 4.81 -10.40 -7.02
CA ARG A 126 5.22 -11.81 -7.07
C ARG A 126 4.48 -12.61 -8.13
N VAL A 127 3.23 -12.28 -8.41
CA VAL A 127 2.41 -12.92 -9.44
C VAL A 127 3.02 -12.78 -10.84
N GLY A 128 3.88 -11.79 -11.09
CA GLY A 128 4.44 -11.53 -12.42
C GLY A 128 5.74 -12.26 -12.79
N HIS A 129 6.44 -12.93 -11.86
CA HIS A 129 7.89 -13.17 -12.04
C HIS A 129 8.42 -14.61 -11.93
N TYR A 130 7.56 -15.64 -11.85
CA TYR A 130 8.03 -17.04 -11.80
C TYR A 130 7.38 -17.93 -12.86
N VAL A 131 7.67 -17.67 -14.14
CA VAL A 131 7.49 -18.63 -15.22
C VAL A 131 8.82 -18.86 -15.91
N LEU A 132 9.84 -19.39 -15.23
CA LEU A 132 11.06 -19.84 -15.91
C LEU A 132 11.68 -21.06 -15.24
N HIS A 133 11.76 -22.11 -16.05
CA HIS A 133 12.64 -23.29 -15.97
C HIS A 133 12.67 -24.07 -14.66
N LEU A 134 11.93 -25.19 -14.62
CA LEU A 134 12.36 -26.46 -14.00
C LEU A 134 11.45 -27.61 -14.44
N ASN A 135 12.01 -28.82 -14.42
CA ASN A 135 11.54 -30.07 -15.06
C ASN A 135 10.07 -30.48 -14.78
N PRO A 136 9.40 -31.15 -15.76
CA PRO A 136 7.95 -31.39 -15.77
C PRO A 136 7.38 -32.30 -14.68
N THR A 137 8.20 -33.01 -13.90
CA THR A 137 7.70 -33.96 -12.87
C THR A 137 7.50 -33.34 -11.49
N THR A 138 8.12 -32.18 -11.19
CA THR A 138 7.91 -31.45 -9.93
C THR A 138 6.83 -30.36 -10.06
N ILE A 139 6.33 -30.15 -11.28
CA ILE A 139 5.37 -29.10 -11.64
C ILE A 139 4.01 -29.36 -11.00
N ALA A 140 3.57 -30.59 -10.75
CA ALA A 140 2.23 -30.80 -10.16
C ALA A 140 2.07 -30.24 -8.74
N LEU A 141 3.13 -30.25 -7.92
CA LEU A 141 3.05 -29.78 -6.53
C LEU A 141 3.26 -28.25 -6.41
N ILE A 142 4.03 -27.66 -7.33
CA ILE A 142 4.39 -26.23 -7.30
C ILE A 142 3.54 -25.41 -8.28
N ALA A 143 2.96 -26.01 -9.33
CA ALA A 143 2.05 -25.33 -10.26
C ALA A 143 0.66 -25.09 -9.70
N PHE A 144 0.23 -25.85 -8.68
CA PHE A 144 -0.89 -25.39 -7.85
C PHE A 144 -0.49 -24.15 -7.03
N CYS A 145 0.80 -23.96 -6.71
CA CYS A 145 1.30 -22.78 -5.99
C CYS A 145 1.63 -21.56 -6.87
N LEU A 146 1.73 -21.71 -8.19
CA LEU A 146 2.24 -20.66 -9.09
C LEU A 146 1.27 -19.50 -9.37
N GLY A 147 0.05 -19.58 -8.84
CA GLY A 147 -0.86 -18.45 -8.65
C GLY A 147 -1.48 -18.40 -7.25
N CYS A 148 -1.01 -19.25 -6.32
CA CYS A 148 -1.60 -19.34 -5.00
C CYS A 148 -0.76 -18.54 -4.02
N ILE A 149 -1.47 -17.63 -3.34
CA ILE A 149 -1.13 -17.21 -1.98
C ILE A 149 -0.84 -18.50 -1.21
N ILE A 150 0.43 -18.74 -0.88
CA ILE A 150 0.78 -19.82 0.03
C ILE A 150 0.09 -19.46 1.35
N PRO A 151 -0.80 -20.30 1.91
CA PRO A 151 -1.40 -20.02 3.20
C PRO A 151 -0.28 -19.79 4.21
N SER A 152 -0.18 -18.56 4.69
CA SER A 152 0.94 -18.06 5.49
C SER A 152 0.85 -18.47 6.96
N ASP A 153 -0.25 -19.11 7.35
CA ASP A 153 -0.51 -19.54 8.71
C ASP A 153 -0.09 -21.01 8.84
N ASP A 154 1.22 -21.22 9.01
CA ASP A 154 1.90 -22.49 9.31
C ASP A 154 1.86 -23.60 8.24
N ALA A 155 1.02 -23.44 7.21
CA ALA A 155 0.78 -24.47 6.21
C ALA A 155 2.04 -24.79 5.38
N PHE A 156 2.87 -23.79 5.09
CA PHE A 156 4.10 -24.01 4.34
C PHE A 156 5.08 -24.91 5.10
N GLU A 157 5.28 -24.63 6.39
CA GLU A 157 6.17 -25.35 7.29
C GLU A 157 5.70 -26.80 7.47
N ILE A 158 4.39 -26.99 7.67
CA ILE A 158 3.77 -28.30 7.84
C ILE A 158 3.89 -29.14 6.55
N VAL A 159 3.55 -28.57 5.40
CA VAL A 159 3.65 -29.26 4.10
C VAL A 159 5.11 -29.61 3.79
N THR A 160 6.04 -28.68 4.04
CA THR A 160 7.47 -28.93 3.85
C THR A 160 7.97 -30.04 4.76
N HIS A 161 7.51 -30.09 6.02
CA HIS A 161 7.81 -31.19 6.93
C HIS A 161 7.30 -32.54 6.39
N GLN A 162 6.08 -32.61 5.86
CA GLN A 162 5.53 -33.83 5.25
C GLN A 162 6.36 -34.29 4.04
N VAL A 163 6.70 -33.37 3.14
CA VAL A 163 7.50 -33.65 1.94
C VAL A 163 8.90 -34.13 2.31
N LEU A 164 9.57 -33.46 3.26
CA LEU A 164 10.90 -33.86 3.73
C LEU A 164 10.87 -35.21 4.45
N THR A 165 9.78 -35.53 5.15
CA THR A 165 9.59 -36.83 5.79
C THR A 165 9.44 -37.97 4.78
N GLN A 166 8.79 -37.70 3.64
CA GLN A 166 8.75 -38.64 2.52
C GLN A 166 10.13 -38.78 1.86
N TYR A 167 10.83 -37.66 1.63
CA TYR A 167 12.17 -37.64 1.03
C TYR A 167 13.22 -38.34 1.91
N LYS A 168 13.09 -38.26 3.24
CA LYS A 168 13.91 -39.00 4.21
C LYS A 168 13.98 -40.51 3.93
N LYS A 169 12.95 -41.11 3.31
CA LYS A 169 12.92 -42.53 2.96
C LYS A 169 13.84 -42.87 1.78
N GLN A 170 14.13 -41.90 0.91
CA GLN A 170 14.97 -42.09 -0.28
C GLN A 170 16.45 -41.81 0.01
N VAL A 171 16.75 -41.00 1.03
CA VAL A 171 18.12 -40.61 1.39
C VAL A 171 18.78 -41.69 2.25
N LYS A 172 19.96 -42.16 1.80
CA LYS A 172 20.80 -43.11 2.54
C LYS A 172 21.78 -42.38 3.47
N ASP A 173 22.30 -43.13 4.43
CA ASP A 173 23.45 -42.75 5.27
C ASP A 173 23.22 -41.56 6.23
N ARG A 174 24.32 -40.92 6.65
CA ARG A 174 24.37 -39.79 7.60
C ARG A 174 23.48 -38.62 7.20
N ALA A 175 23.25 -38.40 5.90
CA ALA A 175 22.42 -37.31 5.42
C ALA A 175 20.95 -37.42 5.86
N ARG A 176 20.47 -38.64 6.14
CA ARG A 176 19.11 -38.90 6.62
C ARG A 176 18.80 -38.20 7.95
N LEU A 177 19.79 -38.15 8.86
CA LEU A 177 19.65 -37.43 10.13
C LEU A 177 19.57 -35.92 9.90
N GLY A 178 20.38 -35.38 8.98
CA GLY A 178 20.32 -33.96 8.63
C GLY A 178 18.96 -33.54 8.07
N VAL A 179 18.39 -34.33 7.16
CA VAL A 179 17.05 -34.07 6.59
C VAL A 179 15.97 -34.14 7.68
N GLN A 180 16.09 -35.08 8.61
CA GLN A 180 15.16 -35.18 9.75
C GLN A 180 15.25 -33.96 10.65
N THR A 181 16.46 -33.58 11.08
CA THR A 181 16.66 -32.42 11.96
C THR A 181 16.17 -31.14 11.28
N PHE A 182 16.38 -31.00 9.97
CA PHE A 182 15.87 -29.86 9.21
C PHE A 182 14.33 -29.83 9.19
N ALA A 183 13.68 -30.96 8.89
CA ALA A 183 12.22 -31.07 8.94
C ALA A 183 11.66 -30.73 10.33
N GLU A 184 12.28 -31.26 11.40
CA GLU A 184 11.87 -30.98 12.78
C GLU A 184 12.09 -29.51 13.17
N SER A 185 13.14 -28.87 12.64
CA SER A 185 13.43 -27.46 12.90
C SER A 185 12.39 -26.53 12.29
N LEU A 186 11.79 -26.88 11.15
CA LEU A 186 10.72 -26.10 10.53
C LEU A 186 9.46 -26.06 11.41
N LEU A 187 9.18 -27.12 12.17
CA LEU A 187 8.05 -27.17 13.10
C LEU A 187 8.23 -26.27 14.33
N ILE A 188 9.39 -25.63 14.54
CA ILE A 188 9.60 -24.70 15.66
C ILE A 188 8.70 -23.47 15.50
N ILE A 189 8.52 -22.98 14.27
CA ILE A 189 7.71 -21.79 13.97
C ILE A 189 6.24 -21.99 14.38
N PRO A 190 5.51 -23.02 13.88
CA PRO A 190 4.12 -23.26 14.28
C PRO A 190 3.98 -23.59 15.77
N LYS A 191 4.98 -24.26 16.37
CA LYS A 191 5.01 -24.51 17.82
C LYS A 191 5.06 -23.22 18.61
N SER A 192 5.91 -22.27 18.21
CA SER A 192 6.01 -20.96 18.85
C SER A 192 4.72 -20.16 18.69
N ILE A 193 4.09 -20.19 17.52
CA ILE A 193 2.80 -19.52 17.29
C ILE A 193 1.71 -20.14 18.17
N THR A 194 1.57 -21.46 18.15
CA THR A 194 0.60 -22.21 18.98
C THR A 194 0.78 -21.92 20.48
N GLN A 195 2.03 -21.77 20.93
CA GLN A 195 2.35 -21.40 22.31
C GLN A 195 1.93 -19.97 22.64
N ASN A 196 2.18 -19.04 21.73
CA ASN A 196 1.83 -17.63 21.89
C ASN A 196 0.31 -17.41 21.87
N THR A 197 -0.44 -18.24 21.13
CA THR A 197 -1.91 -18.22 21.12
C THR A 197 -2.54 -18.94 22.32
N GLY A 198 -1.73 -19.58 23.18
CA GLY A 198 -2.22 -20.33 24.35
C GLY A 198 -2.83 -21.70 24.02
N HIS A 199 -2.57 -22.24 22.83
CA HIS A 199 -3.03 -23.57 22.45
C HIS A 199 -2.01 -24.65 22.84
N ASN A 200 -2.45 -25.91 22.98
CA ASN A 200 -1.56 -27.03 23.23
C ASN A 200 -0.79 -27.38 21.94
N GLN A 201 0.54 -27.25 21.97
CA GLN A 201 1.42 -27.54 20.85
C GLN A 201 1.24 -28.96 20.31
N GLN A 202 1.12 -29.96 21.20
CA GLN A 202 1.08 -31.37 20.79
C GLN A 202 -0.21 -31.69 20.05
N GLU A 203 -1.36 -31.27 20.59
CA GLU A 203 -2.65 -31.48 19.95
C GLU A 203 -2.75 -30.79 18.60
N THR A 204 -2.18 -29.60 18.48
CA THR A 204 -2.24 -28.80 17.26
C THR A 204 -1.40 -29.46 16.16
N ILE A 205 -0.20 -29.93 16.48
CA ILE A 205 0.65 -30.67 15.51
C ILE A 205 -0.02 -31.97 15.05
N VAL A 206 -0.65 -32.71 15.97
CA VAL A 206 -1.34 -33.97 15.62
C VAL A 206 -2.51 -33.72 14.67
N LYS A 207 -3.22 -32.59 14.79
CA LYS A 207 -4.29 -32.21 13.86
C LYS A 207 -3.79 -31.89 12.45
N PHE A 208 -2.52 -31.51 12.32
CA PHE A 208 -1.90 -31.09 11.07
C PHE A 208 -1.07 -32.20 10.37
N GLN A 209 -0.89 -33.35 11.02
CA GLN A 209 -0.20 -34.54 10.48
C GLN A 209 -1.15 -35.49 9.76
#